data_AF-A0AAN9QCD2-F1
#
_entry.id   AF-A0AAN9QCD2-F1
#
_cell.length_a   1.000
_cell.length_b   1.000
_cell.length_c   1.000
_cell.angle_alpha   90.00
_cell.angle_beta   90.00
_cell.angle_gamma   90.00
#
_symmetry.space_group_name_H-M   'P 1'
#
loop_
_entity.id
_entity.type
_entity.pdbx_description
1 polymer ?
#
loop_
_entity_poly.entity_id
_entity_poly.type
_entity_poly.pdbx_seq_one_letter_code
_entity_poly.pdbx_strand_id
1 'polypeptide(L)'
;MEADATTTSRLPLADTDINWDRLDKTKFHVIGAILFTAQSGLLHPTAVVKTRMQVAGSELSHVRGTSVLAHILRSDGVPGIFRGFGTSAIGSIPGRVLALTSLEVSKDIILKHTQATRIPEASRVGLANALAGMISNLVSCVYFVPLDVICQRLMVQGLPGTTFCRGPFDVVRKVVEAEGFRGLYRGFGLTAITQSPASALWWGSYAAAQHLIWRSLGYKDDTGKKPSDVEMVTVQASAGMVAGACSSVITTPIDTLKTRLQVMDNYGSERPSVLKTAKILLKEDGWWGFYRGFGPRFLNMSLYGTTMIVTYELIKRLSVQTSLSPSRTLDWGFPEHYGIIHASSSSKIHAELKWLKSFCILKLDNMGLSFGKIFSRLCAKKEMRILMVGLDAAGKTTILYKLKLGEIVTTIPTIGFNVETVEYKNISFTVWDVGGQDKIRPLWRHYFQNTQGLIFVVDSNDRDRVVEAKDELHRMLNEDELRDAVLLVFANKQDLPNAMNAAEITDRLGLNSLRQRHWYIQSTCATSGEGLYEGLDWLSNNISSKTSFK
;
A
#
# COMPACT_ATOMS: atom_id res chain seq x y z
N MET A 1 -32.54 -40.88 21.53
CA MET A 1 -32.05 -40.74 20.16
C MET A 1 -32.27 -39.29 19.78
N GLU A 2 -31.32 -38.43 20.12
CA GLU A 2 -31.39 -37.00 19.81
C GLU A 2 -29.96 -36.56 19.54
N ALA A 3 -29.67 -36.32 18.26
CA ALA A 3 -28.35 -36.00 17.78
C ALA A 3 -28.13 -34.49 17.92
N ASP A 4 -27.08 -34.16 18.65
CA ASP A 4 -26.60 -32.82 18.95
C ASP A 4 -26.12 -32.14 17.65
N ALA A 5 -26.82 -31.08 17.24
CA ALA A 5 -26.49 -30.29 16.06
C ALA A 5 -25.44 -29.23 16.40
N THR A 6 -24.16 -29.60 16.29
CA THR A 6 -23.04 -28.65 16.31
C THR A 6 -23.16 -27.66 15.14
N THR A 7 -23.75 -26.51 15.42
CA THR A 7 -23.83 -25.38 14.51
C THR A 7 -22.46 -24.70 14.46
N THR A 8 -21.57 -25.19 13.60
CA THR A 8 -20.36 -24.44 13.21
C THR A 8 -20.81 -23.14 12.53
N SER A 9 -20.63 -22.01 13.23
CA SER A 9 -20.83 -20.67 12.71
C SER A 9 -19.98 -20.44 11.47
N ARG A 10 -20.63 -20.47 10.30
CA ARG A 10 -20.01 -20.19 9.00
C ARG A 10 -19.69 -18.70 8.92
N LEU A 11 -18.41 -18.36 9.09
CA LEU A 11 -17.88 -17.01 8.84
C LEU A 11 -18.01 -16.66 7.34
N PRO A 12 -18.64 -15.51 6.99
CA PRO A 12 -18.87 -15.06 5.62
C PRO A 12 -17.56 -14.78 4.87
N LEU A 13 -17.61 -14.70 3.53
CA LEU A 13 -16.46 -14.41 2.65
C LEU A 13 -15.69 -13.11 2.99
N ALA A 14 -16.24 -12.25 3.84
CA ALA A 14 -15.55 -11.07 4.36
C ALA A 14 -14.32 -11.40 5.23
N ASP A 15 -14.24 -12.59 5.84
CA ASP A 15 -13.12 -12.98 6.71
C ASP A 15 -11.89 -13.54 5.96
N THR A 16 -11.92 -13.63 4.64
CA THR A 16 -10.74 -14.00 3.84
C THR A 16 -9.84 -12.82 3.49
N ASP A 17 -10.30 -11.58 3.70
CA ASP A 17 -9.46 -10.40 3.51
C ASP A 17 -8.61 -10.15 4.75
N ILE A 18 -7.31 -10.43 4.62
CA ILE A 18 -6.32 -10.07 5.63
C ILE A 18 -6.31 -8.55 5.75
N ASN A 19 -6.98 -8.05 6.80
CA ASN A 19 -7.13 -6.63 7.06
C ASN A 19 -5.75 -6.00 7.33
N TRP A 20 -5.52 -4.79 6.81
CA TRP A 20 -4.21 -4.12 6.82
C TRP A 20 -3.61 -3.98 8.21
N ASP A 21 -4.46 -3.75 9.21
CA ASP A 21 -4.06 -3.58 10.61
C ASP A 21 -3.56 -4.87 11.27
N ARG A 22 -3.90 -6.03 10.69
CA ARG A 22 -3.44 -7.35 11.14
C ARG A 22 -2.09 -7.75 10.57
N LEU A 23 -1.48 -6.90 9.73
CA LEU A 23 -0.20 -7.16 9.10
C LEU A 23 0.96 -6.55 9.91
N ASP A 24 2.04 -7.31 10.06
CA ASP A 24 3.33 -6.79 10.46
C ASP A 24 3.91 -6.02 9.28
N LYS A 25 3.81 -4.68 9.34
CA LYS A 25 4.20 -3.77 8.25
C LYS A 25 5.68 -3.91 7.88
N THR A 26 6.54 -4.22 8.85
CA THR A 26 7.97 -4.43 8.62
C THR A 26 8.20 -5.72 7.86
N LYS A 27 7.58 -6.83 8.27
CA LYS A 27 7.63 -8.10 7.53
C LYS A 27 7.04 -7.95 6.13
N PHE A 28 5.91 -7.27 6.01
CA PHE A 28 5.23 -7.03 4.74
C PHE A 28 6.12 -6.30 3.74
N HIS A 29 6.78 -5.22 4.14
CA HIS A 29 7.66 -4.47 3.26
C HIS A 29 8.97 -5.21 2.93
N VAL A 30 9.58 -5.90 3.90
CA VAL A 30 10.84 -6.64 3.67
C VAL A 30 10.61 -7.87 2.78
N ILE A 31 9.62 -8.71 3.12
CA ILE A 31 9.26 -9.89 2.34
C ILE A 31 8.78 -9.45 0.95
N GLY A 32 7.99 -8.38 0.89
CA GLY A 32 7.56 -7.79 -0.37
C GLY A 32 8.71 -7.37 -1.27
N ALA A 33 9.69 -6.64 -0.73
CA ALA A 33 10.87 -6.23 -1.51
C ALA A 33 11.65 -7.43 -2.06
N ILE A 34 11.83 -8.49 -1.26
CA ILE A 34 12.53 -9.71 -1.67
C ILE A 34 11.76 -10.44 -2.77
N LEU A 35 10.47 -10.73 -2.54
CA LEU A 35 9.66 -11.50 -3.47
C LEU A 35 9.43 -10.77 -4.80
N PHE A 36 9.15 -9.46 -4.77
CA PHE A 36 9.01 -8.70 -6.02
C PHE A 36 10.33 -8.55 -6.78
N THR A 37 11.47 -8.49 -6.10
CA THR A 37 12.79 -8.50 -6.74
C THR A 37 13.09 -9.86 -7.36
N ALA A 38 12.79 -10.96 -6.64
CA ALA A 38 12.94 -12.32 -7.15
C ALA A 38 12.04 -12.58 -8.37
N GLN A 39 10.77 -12.16 -8.31
CA GLN A 39 9.83 -12.21 -9.43
C GLN A 39 10.38 -11.43 -10.64
N SER A 40 10.87 -10.21 -10.41
CA SER A 40 11.47 -9.38 -11.47
C SER A 40 12.69 -10.07 -12.09
N GLY A 41 13.52 -10.71 -11.27
CA GLY A 41 14.69 -11.48 -11.73
C GLY A 41 14.28 -12.69 -12.58
N LEU A 42 13.25 -13.43 -12.17
CA LEU A 42 12.74 -14.59 -12.92
C LEU A 42 12.23 -14.20 -14.31
N LEU A 43 11.61 -13.02 -14.43
CA LEU A 43 11.05 -12.53 -15.69
C LEU A 43 12.06 -11.74 -16.53
N HIS A 44 13.17 -11.29 -15.96
CA HIS A 44 14.16 -10.45 -16.64
C HIS A 44 14.73 -11.06 -17.94
N PRO A 45 15.03 -12.37 -18.03
CA PRO A 45 15.50 -12.99 -19.27
C PRO A 45 14.53 -12.79 -20.45
N THR A 46 13.22 -12.86 -20.20
CA THR A 46 12.21 -12.62 -21.23
C THR A 46 12.21 -11.15 -21.70
N ALA A 47 12.50 -10.20 -20.80
CA ALA A 47 12.64 -8.79 -21.14
C ALA A 47 13.89 -8.53 -22.01
N VAL A 48 15.02 -9.19 -21.72
CA VAL A 48 16.23 -9.09 -22.56
C VAL A 48 15.97 -9.63 -23.96
N VAL A 49 15.37 -10.82 -24.07
CA VAL A 49 15.03 -11.44 -25.37
C VAL A 49 14.05 -10.55 -26.14
N LYS A 50 12.99 -10.04 -25.49
CA LYS A 50 12.04 -9.08 -26.08
C LYS A 50 12.77 -7.89 -26.69
N THR A 51 13.62 -7.24 -25.90
CA THR A 51 14.29 -5.99 -26.26
C THR A 51 15.26 -6.22 -27.43
N ARG A 52 16.00 -7.33 -27.44
CA ARG A 52 16.87 -7.68 -28.58
C ARG A 52 16.07 -7.93 -29.86
N MET A 53 14.96 -8.65 -29.77
CA MET A 53 14.10 -8.91 -30.94
C MET A 53 13.45 -7.63 -31.49
N GLN A 54 13.06 -6.70 -30.63
CA GLN A 54 12.46 -5.42 -31.05
C GLN A 54 13.46 -4.51 -31.78
N VAL A 55 14.75 -4.58 -31.42
CA VAL A 55 15.80 -3.74 -32.01
C VAL A 55 16.49 -4.39 -33.20
N ALA A 56 16.49 -5.72 -33.29
CA ALA A 56 17.09 -6.48 -34.38
C ALA A 56 16.76 -5.90 -35.77
N GLY A 57 17.74 -5.91 -36.67
CA GLY A 57 17.56 -5.56 -38.09
C GLY A 57 16.87 -6.67 -38.88
N SER A 58 16.59 -6.43 -40.16
CA SER A 58 15.89 -7.37 -41.05
C SER A 58 16.53 -8.76 -41.14
N GLU A 59 17.86 -8.87 -41.02
CA GLU A 59 18.56 -10.17 -41.08
C GLU A 59 18.24 -11.09 -39.88
N LEU A 60 17.87 -10.50 -38.75
CA LEU A 60 17.58 -11.20 -37.49
C LEU A 60 16.07 -11.20 -37.17
N SER A 61 15.22 -10.67 -38.05
CA SER A 61 13.80 -10.45 -37.77
C SER A 61 12.97 -11.74 -37.67
N HIS A 62 13.35 -12.78 -38.43
CA HIS A 62 12.65 -14.06 -38.46
C HIS A 62 13.11 -15.05 -37.38
N VAL A 63 14.08 -14.66 -36.55
CA VAL A 63 14.66 -15.56 -35.55
C VAL A 63 13.69 -15.74 -34.37
N ARG A 64 13.44 -17.00 -33.99
CA ARG A 64 12.61 -17.33 -32.82
C ARG A 64 13.26 -16.84 -31.53
N GLY A 65 12.46 -16.40 -30.56
CA GLY A 65 12.96 -15.91 -29.27
C GLY A 65 13.79 -16.94 -28.49
N THR A 66 13.51 -18.23 -28.64
CA THR A 66 14.31 -19.32 -28.06
C THR A 66 15.71 -19.39 -28.68
N SER A 67 15.82 -19.17 -29.98
CA SER A 67 17.11 -19.09 -30.68
C SER A 67 17.90 -17.86 -30.25
N VAL A 68 17.23 -16.72 -30.04
CA VAL A 68 17.85 -15.51 -29.47
C VAL A 68 18.37 -15.79 -28.07
N LEU A 69 17.57 -16.43 -27.20
CA LEU A 69 18.01 -16.83 -25.86
C LEU A 69 19.24 -17.76 -25.89
N ALA A 70 19.20 -18.79 -26.74
CA ALA A 70 20.32 -19.71 -26.92
C ALA A 70 21.58 -18.98 -27.43
N HIS A 71 21.42 -18.02 -28.34
CA HIS A 71 22.53 -17.20 -28.83
C HIS A 71 23.13 -16.33 -27.72
N ILE A 72 22.31 -15.69 -26.88
CA ILE A 72 22.79 -14.91 -25.73
C ILE A 72 23.57 -15.82 -24.77
N LEU A 73 23.02 -16.98 -24.43
CA LEU A 73 23.68 -17.91 -23.49
C LEU A 73 25.01 -18.45 -24.04
N ARG A 74 25.11 -18.66 -25.36
CA ARG A 74 26.36 -19.11 -26.01
C ARG A 74 27.41 -17.99 -26.16
N SER A 75 26.99 -16.75 -26.39
CA SER A 75 27.89 -15.63 -26.66
C SER A 75 28.27 -14.83 -25.41
N ASP A 76 27.29 -14.48 -24.59
CA ASP A 76 27.42 -13.61 -23.41
C ASP A 76 27.36 -14.39 -22.08
N GLY A 77 27.01 -15.68 -22.12
CA GLY A 77 26.78 -16.50 -20.92
C GLY A 77 25.54 -16.09 -20.12
N VAL A 78 25.41 -16.65 -18.91
CA VAL A 78 24.33 -16.33 -17.96
C VAL A 78 24.26 -14.82 -17.61
N PRO A 79 25.38 -14.10 -17.41
CA PRO A 79 25.31 -12.66 -17.16
C PRO A 79 24.64 -11.86 -18.29
N GLY A 80 24.71 -12.35 -19.53
CA GLY A 80 24.09 -11.72 -20.71
C GLY A 80 22.57 -11.58 -20.60
N ILE A 81 21.88 -12.59 -20.07
CA ILE A 81 20.42 -12.59 -19.89
C ILE A 81 19.95 -11.78 -18.69
N PHE A 82 20.87 -11.25 -17.87
CA PHE A 82 20.59 -10.37 -16.73
C PHE A 82 21.12 -8.94 -16.90
N ARG A 83 21.60 -8.57 -18.11
CA ARG A 83 22.04 -7.19 -18.39
C ARG A 83 20.93 -6.19 -18.09
N GLY A 84 21.26 -5.14 -17.34
CA GLY A 84 20.32 -4.11 -16.92
C GLY A 84 19.44 -4.46 -15.70
N PHE A 85 19.49 -5.70 -15.18
CA PHE A 85 18.64 -6.09 -14.04
C PHE A 85 18.93 -5.27 -12.79
N GLY A 86 20.20 -5.11 -12.40
CA GLY A 86 20.56 -4.32 -11.21
C GLY A 86 20.12 -2.85 -11.32
N THR A 87 20.26 -2.26 -12.51
CA THR A 87 19.78 -0.90 -12.80
C THR A 87 18.26 -0.82 -12.66
N SER A 88 17.50 -1.77 -13.23
CA SER A 88 16.04 -1.81 -13.13
C SER A 88 15.56 -2.05 -11.69
N ALA A 89 16.15 -3.02 -10.99
CA ALA A 89 15.75 -3.44 -9.65
C ALA A 89 15.97 -2.32 -8.62
N ILE A 90 17.18 -1.78 -8.54
CA ILE A 90 17.52 -0.72 -7.57
C ILE A 90 16.97 0.63 -8.05
N GLY A 91 17.14 0.91 -9.34
CA GLY A 91 16.75 2.18 -9.92
C GLY A 91 15.24 2.39 -9.89
N SER A 92 14.39 1.37 -9.92
CA SER A 92 12.92 1.58 -9.92
C SER A 92 12.35 2.07 -8.58
N ILE A 93 13.08 1.97 -7.47
CA ILE A 93 12.57 2.27 -6.13
C ILE A 93 12.13 3.75 -6.00
N PRO A 94 12.98 4.76 -6.31
CA PRO A 94 12.55 6.16 -6.26
C PRO A 94 11.37 6.47 -7.18
N GLY A 95 11.34 5.86 -8.37
CA GLY A 95 10.24 6.02 -9.32
C GLY A 95 8.90 5.54 -8.77
N ARG A 96 8.88 4.43 -8.02
CA ARG A 96 7.66 3.92 -7.35
C ARG A 96 7.18 4.85 -6.25
N VAL A 97 8.11 5.40 -5.46
CA VAL A 97 7.78 6.39 -4.40
C VAL A 97 7.18 7.65 -5.01
N LEU A 98 7.79 8.15 -6.10
CA LEU A 98 7.27 9.31 -6.83
C LEU A 98 5.87 9.05 -7.39
N ALA A 99 5.65 7.88 -8.00
CA ALA A 99 4.34 7.51 -8.53
C ALA A 99 3.25 7.48 -7.44
N LEU A 100 3.51 6.78 -6.32
CA LEU A 100 2.54 6.69 -5.22
C LEU A 100 2.26 8.05 -4.59
N THR A 101 3.31 8.83 -4.29
CA THR A 101 3.15 10.16 -3.70
C THR A 101 2.37 11.08 -4.63
N SER A 102 2.71 11.08 -5.92
CA SER A 102 2.00 11.88 -6.92
C SER A 102 0.55 11.43 -7.09
N LEU A 103 0.25 10.13 -6.97
CA LEU A 103 -1.10 9.60 -7.05
C LEU A 103 -1.96 10.13 -5.89
N GLU A 104 -1.49 9.96 -4.66
CA GLU A 104 -2.23 10.37 -3.46
C GLU A 104 -2.44 11.90 -3.41
N VAL A 105 -1.38 12.67 -3.65
CA VAL A 105 -1.47 14.14 -3.66
C VAL A 105 -2.40 14.65 -4.75
N SER A 106 -2.30 14.11 -5.98
CA SER A 106 -3.17 14.54 -7.07
C SER A 106 -4.63 14.18 -6.80
N LYS A 107 -4.88 12.98 -6.25
CA LYS A 107 -6.23 12.52 -5.91
C LYS A 107 -6.87 13.42 -4.85
N ASP A 108 -6.15 13.75 -3.78
CA ASP A 108 -6.64 14.66 -2.73
C ASP A 108 -6.98 16.05 -3.29
N ILE A 109 -6.09 16.63 -4.11
CA ILE A 109 -6.32 17.94 -4.75
C ILE A 109 -7.56 17.89 -5.65
N ILE A 110 -7.70 16.87 -6.50
CA ILE A 110 -8.83 16.76 -7.43
C ILE A 110 -10.14 16.55 -6.68
N LEU A 111 -10.16 15.70 -5.64
CA LEU A 111 -11.34 15.48 -4.81
C LEU A 111 -11.78 16.79 -4.11
N LYS A 112 -10.85 17.55 -3.53
CA LYS A 112 -11.14 18.86 -2.93
C LYS A 112 -11.73 19.85 -3.93
N HIS A 113 -11.20 19.92 -5.15
CA HIS A 113 -11.72 20.83 -6.18
C HIS A 113 -13.06 20.38 -6.78
N THR A 114 -13.34 19.07 -6.80
CA THR A 114 -14.58 18.52 -7.35
C THR A 114 -15.71 18.42 -6.31
N GLN A 115 -15.43 18.63 -5.02
CA GLN A 115 -16.44 18.68 -3.95
C GLN A 115 -17.52 19.74 -4.17
N ALA A 116 -17.18 20.85 -4.82
CA ALA A 116 -18.13 21.93 -5.11
C ALA A 116 -19.03 21.68 -6.35
N THR A 117 -18.84 20.55 -7.05
CA THR A 117 -19.58 20.23 -8.28
C THR A 117 -20.73 19.26 -8.01
N ARG A 118 -21.84 19.37 -8.76
CA ARG A 118 -23.04 18.50 -8.61
C ARG A 118 -22.86 17.08 -9.20
N ILE A 119 -21.63 16.57 -9.28
CA ILE A 119 -21.34 15.26 -9.89
C ILE A 119 -21.61 14.14 -8.87
N PRO A 120 -22.23 13.01 -9.27
CA PRO A 120 -22.41 11.84 -8.40
C PRO A 120 -21.09 11.34 -7.80
N GLU A 121 -21.12 10.88 -6.54
CA GLU A 121 -19.92 10.48 -5.78
C GLU A 121 -19.05 9.46 -6.51
N ALA A 122 -19.67 8.41 -7.06
CA ALA A 122 -18.96 7.36 -7.80
C ALA A 122 -18.22 7.91 -9.02
N SER A 123 -18.86 8.83 -9.76
CA SER A 123 -18.25 9.48 -10.93
C SER A 123 -17.14 10.45 -10.51
N ARG A 124 -17.30 11.15 -9.39
CA ARG A 124 -16.27 12.04 -8.83
C ARG A 124 -15.02 11.27 -8.42
N VAL A 125 -15.19 10.18 -7.67
CA VAL A 125 -14.08 9.30 -7.24
C VAL A 125 -13.43 8.64 -8.45
N GLY A 126 -14.22 8.18 -9.43
CA GLY A 126 -13.72 7.62 -10.69
C GLY A 126 -12.87 8.62 -11.47
N LEU A 127 -13.36 9.85 -11.65
CA LEU A 127 -12.63 10.93 -12.32
C LEU A 127 -11.34 11.31 -11.58
N ALA A 128 -11.41 11.43 -10.26
CA ALA A 128 -10.25 11.75 -9.43
C ALA A 128 -9.16 10.67 -9.55
N ASN A 129 -9.53 9.39 -9.46
CA ASN A 129 -8.59 8.29 -9.64
C ASN A 129 -7.98 8.28 -11.05
N ALA A 130 -8.77 8.51 -12.09
CA ALA A 130 -8.30 8.53 -13.47
C ALA A 130 -7.29 9.65 -13.72
N LEU A 131 -7.64 10.89 -13.35
CA LEU A 131 -6.77 12.06 -13.53
C LEU A 131 -5.52 11.97 -12.64
N ALA A 132 -5.67 11.56 -11.37
CA ALA A 132 -4.54 11.36 -10.48
C ALA A 132 -3.59 10.27 -11.01
N GLY A 133 -4.12 9.19 -11.58
CA GLY A 133 -3.34 8.14 -12.23
C GLY A 133 -2.56 8.67 -13.44
N MET A 134 -3.16 9.54 -14.26
CA MET A 134 -2.48 10.18 -15.39
C MET A 134 -1.37 11.13 -14.95
N ILE A 135 -1.63 11.98 -13.95
CA ILE A 135 -0.64 12.91 -13.41
C ILE A 135 0.53 12.14 -12.78
N SER A 136 0.21 11.13 -11.95
CA SER A 136 1.20 10.24 -11.35
C SER A 136 2.08 9.56 -12.40
N ASN A 137 1.49 9.08 -13.49
CA ASN A 137 2.23 8.49 -14.60
C ASN A 137 3.22 9.48 -15.22
N LEU A 138 2.78 10.71 -15.53
CA LEU A 138 3.64 11.75 -16.11
C LEU A 138 4.79 12.14 -15.19
N VAL A 139 4.52 12.32 -13.90
CA VAL A 139 5.54 12.64 -12.89
C VAL A 139 6.55 11.50 -12.77
N SER A 140 6.06 10.25 -12.69
CA SER A 140 6.94 9.09 -12.59
C SER A 140 7.79 8.89 -13.86
N CYS A 141 7.28 9.22 -15.05
CA CYS A 141 8.01 9.16 -16.31
C CYS A 141 9.27 10.05 -16.31
N VAL A 142 9.28 11.16 -15.58
CA VAL A 142 10.46 12.04 -15.47
C VAL A 142 11.68 11.29 -14.92
N TYR A 143 11.43 10.30 -14.06
CA TYR A 143 12.48 9.46 -13.49
C TYR A 143 12.62 8.12 -14.23
N PHE A 144 11.51 7.49 -14.59
CA PHE A 144 11.52 6.17 -15.22
C PHE A 144 12.08 6.18 -16.65
N VAL A 145 11.87 7.24 -17.43
CA VAL A 145 12.32 7.25 -18.84
C VAL A 145 13.85 7.21 -18.95
N PRO A 146 14.63 8.04 -18.23
CA PRO A 146 16.09 7.91 -18.18
C PRO A 146 16.55 6.52 -17.74
N LEU A 147 15.92 5.96 -16.71
CA LEU A 147 16.26 4.64 -16.22
C LEU A 147 16.02 3.56 -17.27
N ASP A 148 14.90 3.64 -17.98
CA ASP A 148 14.51 2.72 -19.05
C ASP A 148 15.45 2.81 -20.24
N VAL A 149 15.84 4.03 -20.67
CA VAL A 149 16.87 4.22 -21.72
C VAL A 149 18.19 3.54 -21.34
N ILE A 150 18.63 3.69 -20.08
CA ILE A 150 19.85 3.04 -19.60
C ILE A 150 19.70 1.52 -19.63
N CYS A 151 18.60 0.98 -19.10
CA CYS A 151 18.33 -0.45 -19.08
C CYS A 151 18.28 -1.05 -20.49
N GLN A 152 17.55 -0.43 -21.42
CA GLN A 152 17.41 -0.95 -22.77
C GLN A 152 18.73 -0.97 -23.53
N ARG A 153 19.55 0.08 -23.42
CA ARG A 153 20.91 0.11 -23.99
C ARG A 153 21.82 -0.97 -23.40
N LEU A 154 21.64 -1.34 -22.13
CA LEU A 154 22.34 -2.50 -21.54
C LEU A 154 21.82 -3.84 -22.08
N MET A 155 20.51 -3.99 -22.27
CA MET A 155 19.89 -5.26 -22.70
C MET A 155 20.20 -5.65 -24.15
N VAL A 156 20.39 -4.66 -25.03
CA VAL A 156 20.58 -4.88 -26.49
C VAL A 156 22.03 -5.13 -26.92
N GLN A 157 22.99 -5.00 -26.00
CA GLN A 157 24.40 -5.19 -26.32
C GLN A 157 24.65 -6.56 -26.96
N GLY A 158 25.51 -6.59 -27.98
CA GLY A 158 25.80 -7.79 -28.77
C GLY A 158 25.02 -7.86 -30.09
N LEU A 159 24.11 -6.92 -30.35
CA LEU A 159 23.49 -6.75 -31.67
C LEU A 159 24.34 -5.83 -32.57
N PRO A 160 24.36 -6.08 -33.89
CA PRO A 160 24.99 -5.17 -34.85
C PRO A 160 24.44 -3.74 -34.72
N GLY A 161 25.33 -2.74 -34.73
CA GLY A 161 24.94 -1.33 -34.63
C GLY A 161 24.59 -0.83 -33.22
N THR A 162 24.81 -1.64 -32.17
CA THR A 162 24.67 -1.22 -30.77
C THR A 162 26.01 -0.88 -30.13
N THR A 163 26.03 0.15 -29.29
CA THR A 163 27.24 0.55 -28.55
C THR A 163 27.47 -0.34 -27.33
N PHE A 164 28.66 -0.92 -27.23
CA PHE A 164 29.07 -1.67 -26.04
C PHE A 164 29.19 -0.73 -24.84
N CYS A 165 28.61 -1.11 -23.69
CA CYS A 165 28.62 -0.29 -22.48
C CYS A 165 28.98 -1.12 -21.25
N ARG A 166 29.96 -0.65 -20.45
CA ARG A 166 30.44 -1.40 -19.28
C ARG A 166 29.43 -1.44 -18.12
N GLY A 167 28.52 -0.47 -18.07
CA GLY A 167 27.54 -0.34 -16.99
C GLY A 167 26.67 0.91 -17.15
N PRO A 168 25.76 1.18 -16.20
CA PRO A 168 24.76 2.25 -16.32
C PRO A 168 25.38 3.64 -16.46
N PHE A 169 26.42 3.96 -15.69
CA PHE A 169 27.10 5.26 -15.78
C PHE A 169 27.87 5.45 -17.10
N ASP A 170 28.36 4.35 -17.71
CA ASP A 170 28.98 4.38 -19.03
C ASP A 170 27.95 4.68 -20.12
N VAL A 171 26.73 4.13 -19.99
CA VAL A 171 25.62 4.47 -20.87
C VAL A 171 25.26 5.95 -20.74
N VAL A 172 25.11 6.47 -19.51
CA VAL A 172 24.79 7.89 -19.29
C VAL A 172 25.84 8.79 -19.95
N ARG A 173 27.13 8.53 -19.71
CA ARG A 173 28.22 9.30 -20.32
C ARG A 173 28.14 9.29 -21.84
N LYS A 174 28.07 8.12 -22.46
CA LYS A 174 28.01 7.98 -23.93
C LYS A 174 26.79 8.64 -24.55
N VAL A 175 25.62 8.52 -23.91
CA VAL A 175 24.38 9.16 -24.40
C VAL A 175 24.47 10.68 -24.28
N VAL A 176 24.99 11.20 -23.15
CA VAL A 176 25.13 12.64 -22.97
C VAL A 176 26.19 13.23 -23.92
N GLU A 177 27.29 12.51 -24.18
CA GLU A 177 28.31 12.91 -25.15
C GLU A 177 27.78 12.91 -26.59
N ALA A 178 26.98 11.91 -26.98
CA ALA A 178 26.48 11.79 -28.36
C ALA A 178 25.20 12.60 -28.65
N GLU A 179 24.25 12.64 -27.71
CA GLU A 179 22.90 13.18 -27.91
C GLU A 179 22.55 14.34 -26.94
N GLY A 180 23.42 14.63 -25.97
CA GLY A 180 23.13 15.54 -24.87
C GLY A 180 22.16 14.94 -23.84
N PHE A 181 21.81 15.72 -22.82
CA PHE A 181 20.87 15.30 -21.77
C PHE A 181 19.49 14.90 -22.29
N ARG A 182 19.06 15.46 -23.42
CA ARG A 182 17.77 15.09 -24.05
C ARG A 182 17.76 13.66 -24.57
N GLY A 183 18.92 13.05 -24.85
CA GLY A 183 19.02 11.64 -25.25
C GLY A 183 18.51 10.66 -24.19
N LEU A 184 18.67 11.00 -22.89
CA LEU A 184 18.14 10.20 -21.79
C LEU A 184 16.60 10.20 -21.71
N TYR A 185 15.95 11.19 -22.32
CA TYR A 185 14.49 11.33 -22.33
C TYR A 185 13.86 10.87 -23.64
N ARG A 186 14.62 10.15 -24.47
CA ARG A 186 14.14 9.65 -25.74
C ARG A 186 12.99 8.66 -25.52
N GLY A 187 11.92 8.83 -26.29
CA GLY A 187 10.70 8.03 -26.13
C GLY A 187 9.81 8.44 -24.94
N PHE A 188 10.05 9.59 -24.30
CA PHE A 188 9.19 10.08 -23.20
C PHE A 188 7.71 10.13 -23.60
N GLY A 189 7.38 10.80 -24.71
CA GLY A 189 5.99 10.90 -25.18
C GLY A 189 5.34 9.54 -25.47
N LEU A 190 6.08 8.62 -26.11
CA LEU A 190 5.61 7.26 -26.35
C LEU A 190 5.41 6.50 -25.04
N THR A 191 6.27 6.70 -24.04
CA THR A 191 6.13 6.09 -22.71
C THR A 191 4.91 6.61 -21.97
N ALA A 192 4.71 7.93 -21.97
CA ALA A 192 3.56 8.57 -21.34
C ALA A 192 2.23 8.09 -21.95
N ILE A 193 2.16 8.00 -23.28
CA ILE A 193 0.95 7.56 -24.00
C ILE A 193 0.71 6.06 -23.85
N THR A 194 1.75 5.25 -23.61
CA THR A 194 1.58 3.80 -23.47
C THR A 194 1.22 3.37 -22.06
N GLN A 195 1.86 3.91 -21.02
CA GLN A 195 1.76 3.35 -19.67
C GLN A 195 0.37 3.47 -19.04
N SER A 196 -0.30 4.63 -19.13
CA SER A 196 -1.64 4.80 -18.54
C SER A 196 -2.71 3.97 -19.27
N PRO A 197 -2.81 4.00 -20.62
CA PRO A 197 -3.77 3.14 -21.33
C PRO A 197 -3.44 1.65 -21.20
N ALA A 198 -2.15 1.25 -21.19
CA ALA A 198 -1.77 -0.15 -21.00
C ALA A 198 -2.25 -0.71 -19.66
N SER A 199 -2.16 0.10 -18.60
CA SER A 199 -2.62 -0.27 -17.26
C SER A 199 -4.13 -0.39 -17.20
N ALA A 200 -4.85 0.58 -17.77
CA ALA A 200 -6.32 0.54 -17.85
C ALA A 200 -6.82 -0.66 -18.67
N LEU A 201 -6.19 -0.94 -19.80
CA LEU A 201 -6.48 -2.12 -20.63
C LEU A 201 -6.22 -3.41 -19.86
N TRP A 202 -5.09 -3.50 -19.15
CA TRP A 202 -4.76 -4.70 -18.39
C TRP A 202 -5.78 -4.96 -17.28
N TRP A 203 -6.05 -3.98 -16.40
CA TRP A 203 -7.00 -4.15 -15.30
C TRP A 203 -8.44 -4.34 -15.78
N GLY A 204 -8.85 -3.63 -16.83
CA GLY A 204 -10.18 -3.78 -17.43
C GLY A 204 -10.38 -5.17 -18.04
N SER A 205 -9.42 -5.64 -18.85
CA SER A 205 -9.44 -6.99 -19.41
C SER A 205 -9.35 -8.07 -18.33
N TYR A 206 -8.56 -7.85 -17.27
CA TYR A 206 -8.43 -8.77 -16.15
C TYR A 206 -9.76 -8.93 -15.41
N ALA A 207 -10.41 -7.81 -15.04
CA ALA A 207 -11.70 -7.83 -14.36
C ALA A 207 -12.80 -8.49 -15.22
N ALA A 208 -12.85 -8.16 -16.51
CA ALA A 208 -13.81 -8.77 -17.44
C ALA A 208 -13.57 -10.29 -17.58
N ALA A 209 -12.31 -10.72 -17.72
CA ALA A 209 -11.96 -12.12 -17.82
C ALA A 209 -12.29 -12.90 -16.55
N GLN A 210 -11.97 -12.36 -15.36
CA GLN A 210 -12.35 -12.99 -14.09
C GLN A 210 -13.86 -13.18 -13.99
N HIS A 211 -14.64 -12.13 -14.28
CA HIS A 211 -16.09 -12.18 -14.20
C HIS A 211 -16.70 -13.22 -15.16
N LEU A 212 -16.19 -13.31 -16.39
CA LEU A 212 -16.63 -14.33 -17.35
C LEU A 212 -16.28 -15.74 -16.92
N ILE A 213 -15.04 -15.97 -16.42
CA ILE A 213 -14.58 -17.29 -16.00
C ILE A 213 -15.36 -17.75 -14.76
N TRP A 214 -15.55 -16.89 -13.75
CA TRP A 214 -16.34 -17.22 -12.56
C TRP A 214 -17.78 -17.60 -12.91
N ARG A 215 -18.43 -16.83 -13.82
CA ARG A 215 -19.76 -17.16 -14.33
C ARG A 215 -19.78 -18.50 -15.06
N SER A 216 -18.75 -18.81 -15.85
CA SER A 216 -18.65 -20.09 -16.58
C SER A 216 -18.48 -21.30 -15.65
N LEU A 217 -17.86 -21.09 -14.49
CA LEU A 217 -17.69 -22.10 -13.44
C LEU A 217 -18.92 -22.24 -12.52
N GLY A 218 -19.99 -21.51 -12.82
CA GLY A 218 -21.26 -21.58 -12.07
C GLY A 218 -21.27 -20.78 -10.77
N TYR A 219 -20.24 -19.98 -10.49
CA TYR A 219 -20.26 -19.03 -9.38
C TYR A 219 -21.11 -17.81 -9.78
N LYS A 220 -22.26 -17.68 -9.13
CA LYS A 220 -23.16 -16.51 -9.23
C LYS A 220 -23.11 -15.74 -7.91
N ASP A 221 -23.45 -14.45 -7.93
CA ASP A 221 -23.36 -13.57 -6.75
C ASP A 221 -24.09 -14.13 -5.50
N ASP A 222 -25.10 -14.99 -5.69
CA ASP A 222 -25.88 -15.63 -4.60
C ASP A 222 -25.38 -17.02 -4.16
N THR A 223 -24.28 -17.52 -4.73
CA THR A 223 -23.76 -18.85 -4.37
C THR A 223 -22.87 -18.78 -3.14
N GLY A 224 -23.33 -19.30 -2.00
CA GLY A 224 -22.52 -19.47 -0.77
C GLY A 224 -21.38 -20.52 -0.89
N LYS A 225 -21.00 -20.91 -2.11
CA LYS A 225 -19.95 -21.88 -2.41
C LYS A 225 -18.60 -21.17 -2.40
N LYS A 226 -17.73 -21.50 -1.45
CA LYS A 226 -16.35 -21.00 -1.45
C LYS A 226 -15.54 -21.72 -2.54
N PRO A 227 -14.86 -20.99 -3.43
CA PRO A 227 -13.97 -21.61 -4.41
C PRO A 227 -12.78 -22.27 -3.71
N SER A 228 -12.30 -23.39 -4.26
CA SER A 228 -11.06 -24.02 -3.82
C SER A 228 -9.84 -23.14 -4.13
N ASP A 229 -8.74 -23.34 -3.40
CA ASP A 229 -7.48 -22.62 -3.68
C ASP A 229 -6.99 -22.84 -5.12
N VAL A 230 -7.18 -24.05 -5.66
CA VAL A 230 -6.80 -24.38 -7.04
C VAL A 230 -7.68 -23.65 -8.05
N GLU A 231 -8.99 -23.58 -7.83
CA GLU A 231 -9.89 -22.77 -8.67
C GLU A 231 -9.49 -21.29 -8.63
N MET A 232 -9.22 -20.74 -7.44
CA MET A 232 -8.80 -19.35 -7.28
C MET A 232 -7.54 -19.05 -8.10
N VAL A 233 -6.47 -19.82 -7.91
CA VAL A 233 -5.21 -19.64 -8.64
C VAL A 233 -5.40 -19.84 -10.14
N THR A 234 -6.22 -20.82 -10.57
CA THR A 234 -6.47 -21.10 -11.99
C THR A 234 -7.23 -19.96 -12.66
N VAL A 235 -8.25 -19.41 -12.01
CA VAL A 235 -9.00 -18.27 -12.54
C VAL A 235 -8.11 -17.03 -12.61
N GLN A 236 -7.34 -16.75 -11.57
CA GLN A 236 -6.40 -15.62 -11.55
C GLN A 236 -5.34 -15.74 -12.66
N ALA A 237 -4.78 -16.93 -12.85
CA ALA A 237 -3.79 -17.17 -13.91
C ALA A 237 -4.38 -17.04 -15.31
N SER A 238 -5.57 -17.58 -15.54
CA SER A 238 -6.27 -17.52 -16.83
C SER A 238 -6.68 -16.08 -17.16
N ALA A 239 -7.24 -15.35 -16.19
CA ALA A 239 -7.57 -13.94 -16.36
C ALA A 239 -6.32 -13.08 -16.59
N GLY A 240 -5.23 -13.35 -15.87
CA GLY A 240 -3.93 -12.71 -16.06
C GLY A 240 -3.37 -12.91 -17.47
N MET A 241 -3.51 -14.12 -18.03
CA MET A 241 -3.14 -14.41 -19.42
C MET A 241 -4.00 -13.66 -20.44
N VAL A 242 -5.33 -13.62 -20.26
CA VAL A 242 -6.23 -12.88 -21.16
C VAL A 242 -5.93 -11.38 -21.13
N ALA A 243 -5.75 -10.82 -19.93
CA ALA A 243 -5.34 -9.43 -19.76
C ALA A 243 -3.97 -9.12 -20.38
N GLY A 244 -3.00 -10.02 -20.17
CA GLY A 244 -1.69 -9.96 -20.80
C GLY A 244 -1.78 -9.99 -22.33
N ALA A 245 -2.61 -10.87 -22.90
CA ALA A 245 -2.86 -10.95 -24.34
C ALA A 245 -3.45 -9.64 -24.89
N CYS A 246 -4.57 -9.18 -24.33
CA CYS A 246 -5.26 -7.97 -24.78
C CYS A 246 -4.35 -6.74 -24.72
N SER A 247 -3.69 -6.52 -23.56
CA SER A 247 -2.79 -5.38 -23.38
C SER A 247 -1.56 -5.47 -24.29
N SER A 248 -0.97 -6.66 -24.44
CA SER A 248 0.20 -6.84 -25.32
C SER A 248 -0.12 -6.58 -26.78
N VAL A 249 -1.25 -7.06 -27.32
CA VAL A 249 -1.63 -6.82 -28.73
C VAL A 249 -1.72 -5.33 -29.02
N ILE A 250 -2.38 -4.56 -28.14
CA ILE A 250 -2.59 -3.12 -28.36
C ILE A 250 -1.30 -2.32 -28.16
N THR A 251 -0.48 -2.70 -27.18
CA THR A 251 0.67 -1.88 -26.76
C THR A 251 1.98 -2.25 -27.45
N THR A 252 2.07 -3.41 -28.10
CA THR A 252 3.30 -3.86 -28.77
C THR A 252 3.78 -2.91 -29.86
N PRO A 253 2.93 -2.41 -30.79
CA PRO A 253 3.41 -1.51 -31.85
C PRO A 253 4.11 -0.27 -31.33
N ILE A 254 3.55 0.35 -30.29
CA ILE A 254 4.07 1.59 -29.71
C ILE A 254 5.35 1.30 -28.90
N ASP A 255 5.40 0.19 -28.19
CA ASP A 255 6.59 -0.21 -27.44
C ASP A 255 7.75 -0.62 -28.37
N THR A 256 7.50 -1.35 -29.46
CA THR A 256 8.55 -1.66 -30.44
C THR A 256 9.15 -0.39 -31.04
N LEU A 257 8.28 0.58 -31.37
CA LEU A 257 8.70 1.89 -31.85
C LEU A 257 9.52 2.64 -30.80
N LYS A 258 9.05 2.65 -29.54
CA LYS A 258 9.75 3.25 -28.40
C LYS A 258 11.11 2.59 -28.18
N THR A 259 11.20 1.27 -28.13
CA THR A 259 12.44 0.52 -27.85
C THR A 259 13.50 0.79 -28.91
N ARG A 260 13.13 0.76 -30.20
CA ARG A 260 14.06 1.16 -31.27
C ARG A 260 14.47 2.62 -31.15
N LEU A 261 13.51 3.50 -30.86
CA LEU A 261 13.82 4.89 -30.63
C LEU A 261 14.78 5.04 -29.46
N GLN A 262 14.70 4.32 -28.35
CA GLN A 262 15.58 4.54 -27.20
C GLN A 262 17.01 3.99 -27.36
N VAL A 263 17.21 3.04 -28.27
CA VAL A 263 18.45 2.28 -28.37
C VAL A 263 19.28 2.58 -29.61
N MET A 264 18.66 2.85 -30.76
CA MET A 264 19.41 2.92 -32.02
C MET A 264 20.27 4.19 -32.10
N ASP A 265 21.59 3.96 -32.20
CA ASP A 265 22.66 4.96 -32.26
C ASP A 265 22.90 5.51 -33.69
N ASN A 266 22.75 4.66 -34.71
CA ASN A 266 23.15 4.97 -36.09
C ASN A 266 21.98 5.39 -36.99
N TYR A 267 21.35 6.53 -36.72
CA TYR A 267 20.42 7.14 -37.69
C TYR A 267 21.10 8.01 -38.75
N GLY A 268 22.43 7.87 -38.94
CA GLY A 268 23.21 8.56 -39.97
C GLY A 268 23.02 10.08 -39.91
N SER A 269 23.86 10.76 -39.13
CA SER A 269 23.98 12.23 -39.06
C SER A 269 22.73 13.04 -38.65
N GLU A 270 21.54 12.44 -38.59
CA GLU A 270 20.29 13.11 -38.26
C GLU A 270 19.66 12.61 -36.97
N ARG A 271 18.95 13.52 -36.30
CA ARG A 271 18.23 13.19 -35.07
C ARG A 271 17.12 12.15 -35.34
N PRO A 272 17.06 11.09 -34.53
CA PRO A 272 16.01 10.08 -34.58
C PRO A 272 14.63 10.68 -34.33
N SER A 273 13.68 10.31 -35.18
CA SER A 273 12.29 10.75 -35.12
C SER A 273 11.36 9.54 -35.13
N VAL A 274 10.27 9.62 -34.36
CA VAL A 274 9.21 8.61 -34.29
C VAL A 274 8.74 8.20 -35.70
N LEU A 275 8.52 9.19 -36.58
CA LEU A 275 8.07 8.94 -37.95
C LEU A 275 9.14 8.24 -38.80
N LYS A 276 10.41 8.59 -38.61
CA LYS A 276 11.54 7.96 -39.33
C LYS A 276 11.70 6.51 -38.89
N THR A 277 11.65 6.23 -37.59
CA THR A 277 11.70 4.87 -37.04
C THR A 277 10.51 4.03 -37.52
N ALA A 278 9.30 4.59 -37.54
CA ALA A 278 8.11 3.91 -38.04
C ALA A 278 8.22 3.57 -39.54
N LYS A 279 8.70 4.52 -40.37
CA LYS A 279 8.95 4.28 -41.80
C LYS A 279 10.00 3.19 -42.04
N ILE A 280 11.05 3.14 -41.22
CA ILE A 280 12.09 2.11 -41.31
C ILE A 280 11.53 0.74 -40.93
N LEU A 281 10.75 0.64 -39.85
CA LEU A 281 10.08 -0.61 -39.47
C LEU A 281 9.14 -1.12 -40.57
N LEU A 282 8.36 -0.22 -41.15
CA LEU A 282 7.46 -0.55 -42.25
C LEU A 282 8.23 -0.99 -43.52
N LYS A 283 9.41 -0.40 -43.78
CA LYS A 283 10.26 -0.77 -44.91
C LYS A 283 10.95 -2.12 -44.71
N GLU A 284 11.34 -2.46 -43.48
CA GLU A 284 12.03 -3.72 -43.17
C GLU A 284 11.09 -4.93 -43.24
N ASP A 285 9.95 -4.89 -42.53
CA ASP A 285 9.06 -6.06 -42.32
C ASP A 285 7.57 -5.74 -42.55
N GLY A 286 7.25 -4.58 -43.11
CA GLY A 286 5.86 -4.12 -43.20
C GLY A 286 5.22 -3.95 -41.81
N TRP A 287 3.94 -4.28 -41.71
CA TRP A 287 3.17 -4.13 -40.47
C TRP A 287 3.64 -5.09 -39.36
N TRP A 288 4.21 -6.23 -39.72
CA TRP A 288 4.72 -7.20 -38.75
C TRP A 288 5.98 -6.72 -38.02
N GLY A 289 6.70 -5.75 -38.60
CA GLY A 289 7.84 -5.10 -37.93
C GLY A 289 7.46 -4.48 -36.59
N PHE A 290 6.25 -3.91 -36.47
CA PHE A 290 5.75 -3.32 -35.23
C PHE A 290 5.46 -4.36 -34.13
N TYR A 291 5.25 -5.62 -34.51
CA TYR A 291 4.99 -6.74 -33.59
C TYR A 291 6.23 -7.60 -33.32
N ARG A 292 7.43 -7.16 -33.73
CA ARG A 292 8.67 -7.85 -33.37
C ARG A 292 8.80 -7.99 -31.84
N GLY A 293 9.16 -9.17 -31.38
CA GLY A 293 9.26 -9.48 -29.96
C GLY A 293 7.92 -9.65 -29.23
N PHE A 294 6.79 -9.74 -29.96
CA PHE A 294 5.46 -9.97 -29.36
C PHE A 294 5.42 -11.20 -28.45
N GLY A 295 5.96 -12.34 -28.89
CA GLY A 295 5.94 -13.58 -28.09
C GLY A 295 6.57 -13.43 -26.70
N PRO A 296 7.84 -13.02 -26.59
CA PRO A 296 8.47 -12.73 -25.29
C PRO A 296 7.74 -11.65 -24.48
N ARG A 297 7.17 -10.62 -25.12
CA ARG A 297 6.38 -9.60 -24.44
C ARG A 297 5.10 -10.16 -23.84
N PHE A 298 4.33 -10.90 -24.63
CA PHE A 298 3.11 -11.56 -24.20
C PHE A 298 3.40 -12.48 -23.01
N LEU A 299 4.44 -13.30 -23.10
CA LEU A 299 4.87 -14.16 -22.00
C LEU A 299 5.23 -13.34 -20.76
N ASN A 300 6.00 -12.26 -20.91
CA ASN A 300 6.39 -11.39 -19.80
C ASN A 300 5.17 -10.74 -19.13
N MET A 301 4.24 -10.15 -19.89
CA MET A 301 3.05 -9.48 -19.36
C MET A 301 2.07 -10.46 -18.70
N SER A 302 1.87 -11.64 -19.30
CA SER A 302 1.02 -12.70 -18.76
C SER A 302 1.58 -13.27 -17.45
N LEU A 303 2.89 -13.56 -17.41
CA LEU A 303 3.52 -14.07 -16.20
C LEU A 303 3.59 -13.00 -15.11
N TYR A 304 3.93 -11.75 -15.46
CA TYR A 304 3.98 -10.64 -14.50
C TYR A 304 2.64 -10.44 -13.81
N GLY A 305 1.54 -10.36 -14.58
CA GLY A 305 0.20 -10.18 -14.06
C GLY A 305 -0.23 -11.26 -13.07
N THR A 306 -0.09 -12.53 -13.47
CA THR A 306 -0.44 -13.68 -12.62
C THR A 306 0.44 -13.76 -11.37
N THR A 307 1.76 -13.64 -11.54
CA THR A 307 2.70 -13.77 -10.42
C THR A 307 2.62 -12.60 -9.45
N MET A 308 2.30 -11.39 -9.89
CA MET A 308 2.15 -10.23 -9.02
C MET A 308 1.02 -10.43 -7.99
N ILE A 309 -0.13 -10.94 -8.42
CA ILE A 309 -1.29 -11.15 -7.55
C ILE A 309 -1.01 -12.26 -6.55
N VAL A 310 -0.52 -13.42 -7.03
CA VAL A 310 -0.14 -14.55 -6.17
C VAL A 310 0.95 -14.13 -5.17
N THR A 311 1.94 -13.35 -5.62
CA THR A 311 3.01 -12.84 -4.76
C THR A 311 2.45 -11.90 -3.71
N TYR A 312 1.54 -10.99 -4.08
CA TYR A 312 0.88 -10.09 -3.13
C TYR A 312 0.09 -10.85 -2.06
N GLU A 313 -0.69 -11.85 -2.47
CA GLU A 313 -1.44 -12.70 -1.53
C GLU A 313 -0.51 -13.49 -0.60
N LEU A 314 0.58 -14.05 -1.14
CA LEU A 314 1.59 -14.74 -0.35
C LEU A 314 2.27 -13.80 0.66
N ILE A 315 2.62 -12.57 0.26
CA ILE A 315 3.19 -11.57 1.16
C ILE A 315 2.20 -11.27 2.29
N LYS A 316 0.91 -11.06 1.98
CA LYS A 316 -0.13 -10.84 3.01
C LYS A 316 -0.19 -12.02 3.99
N ARG A 317 -0.26 -13.25 3.49
CA ARG A 317 -0.33 -14.48 4.32
C ARG A 317 0.90 -14.64 5.23
N LEU A 318 2.10 -14.38 4.72
CA LEU A 318 3.34 -14.48 5.48
C LEU A 318 3.54 -13.34 6.49
N SER A 319 2.81 -12.24 6.34
CA SER A 319 2.98 -11.03 7.15
C SER A 319 1.90 -10.86 8.21
N VAL A 320 1.04 -11.84 8.44
CA VAL A 320 0.03 -11.79 9.52
C VAL A 320 0.72 -11.77 10.90
N GLN A 321 0.31 -10.84 11.76
CA GLN A 321 0.82 -10.73 13.13
C GLN A 321 0.46 -11.99 13.93
N THR A 322 1.46 -12.65 14.52
CA THR A 322 1.30 -13.92 15.24
C THR A 322 0.80 -13.73 16.69
N SER A 323 0.62 -12.50 17.16
CA SER A 323 0.47 -12.17 18.59
C SER A 323 -0.96 -12.09 19.13
N LEU A 324 -1.96 -12.70 18.47
CA LEU A 324 -3.32 -12.83 19.01
C LEU A 324 -3.86 -14.26 18.86
N SER A 325 -3.08 -15.25 19.32
CA SER A 325 -3.59 -16.58 19.64
C SER A 325 -3.54 -16.76 21.16
N PRO A 326 -4.69 -16.93 21.85
CA PRO A 326 -4.67 -17.41 23.22
C PRO A 326 -4.11 -18.84 23.19
N SER A 327 -3.19 -19.12 24.09
CA SER A 327 -2.66 -20.44 24.40
C SER A 327 -3.78 -21.49 24.52
N ARG A 328 -4.04 -22.21 23.43
CA ARG A 328 -4.62 -23.54 23.43
C ARG A 328 -3.71 -24.41 22.58
N THR A 329 -2.95 -25.26 23.26
CA THR A 329 -2.44 -26.51 22.71
C THR A 329 -3.63 -27.31 22.16
N LEU A 330 -3.86 -27.23 20.86
CA LEU A 330 -4.64 -28.23 20.13
C LEU A 330 -3.64 -29.23 19.57
N ASP A 331 -3.65 -30.44 20.14
CA ASP A 331 -3.05 -31.62 19.52
C ASP A 331 -3.67 -31.81 18.13
N TRP A 332 -2.88 -31.59 17.09
CA TRP A 332 -3.20 -32.02 15.74
C TRP A 332 -2.73 -33.46 15.56
N GLY A 333 -3.59 -34.42 15.91
CA GLY A 333 -3.43 -35.80 15.50
C GLY A 333 -3.53 -35.90 13.97
N PHE A 334 -2.38 -35.94 13.29
CA PHE A 334 -2.28 -36.42 11.92
C PHE A 334 -2.10 -37.95 11.93
N PRO A 335 -2.85 -38.72 11.13
CA PRO A 335 -2.51 -40.10 10.87
C PRO A 335 -1.21 -40.17 10.05
N GLU A 336 -0.18 -40.78 10.62
CA GLU A 336 1.00 -41.22 9.90
C GLU A 336 0.57 -42.24 8.83
N HIS A 337 0.67 -41.88 7.55
CA HIS A 337 1.07 -42.78 6.45
C HIS A 337 0.98 -42.01 5.15
N TYR A 338 2.10 -41.43 4.71
CA TYR A 338 2.64 -41.43 3.34
C TYR A 338 3.95 -40.63 3.38
N GLY A 339 5.06 -41.36 3.44
CA GLY A 339 6.41 -40.79 3.35
C GLY A 339 6.82 -40.45 1.92
N ILE A 340 7.99 -39.80 1.80
CA ILE A 340 8.73 -39.27 0.62
C ILE A 340 8.64 -37.72 0.61
N ILE A 341 9.63 -36.89 0.96
CA ILE A 341 11.08 -37.00 1.20
C ILE A 341 11.46 -36.04 2.36
N HIS A 342 12.14 -36.57 3.36
CA HIS A 342 12.90 -35.79 4.34
C HIS A 342 14.09 -35.11 3.63
N ALA A 343 14.02 -33.80 3.41
CA ALA A 343 15.18 -32.99 3.08
C ALA A 343 15.72 -32.33 4.35
N SER A 344 16.66 -33.02 5.00
CA SER A 344 17.60 -32.45 5.95
C SER A 344 18.36 -31.29 5.30
N SER A 345 17.94 -30.03 5.58
CA SER A 345 18.75 -28.83 5.27
C SER A 345 18.28 -27.56 6.01
N SER A 346 17.70 -27.67 7.21
CA SER A 346 17.29 -26.49 8.01
C SER A 346 18.49 -25.71 8.59
N SER A 347 19.68 -26.34 8.65
CA SER A 347 20.91 -25.70 9.12
C SER A 347 21.69 -24.93 8.05
N LYS A 348 21.48 -25.20 6.75
CA LYS A 348 22.14 -24.45 5.65
C LYS A 348 21.42 -23.16 5.28
N ILE A 349 20.09 -23.12 5.41
CA ILE A 349 19.30 -21.90 5.12
C ILE A 349 19.59 -20.79 6.12
N HIS A 350 19.86 -21.11 7.40
CA HIS A 350 20.25 -20.12 8.41
C HIS A 350 21.66 -19.54 8.21
N ALA A 351 22.57 -20.28 7.56
CA ALA A 351 23.93 -19.82 7.25
C ALA A 351 23.97 -18.93 5.99
N GLU A 352 23.22 -19.29 4.94
CA GLU A 352 23.06 -18.49 3.71
C GLU A 352 22.32 -17.16 3.97
N LEU A 353 21.34 -17.15 4.89
CA LEU A 353 20.69 -15.91 5.34
C LEU A 353 21.62 -14.99 6.14
N LYS A 354 22.69 -15.50 6.76
CA LYS A 354 23.62 -14.69 7.56
C LYS A 354 24.57 -13.86 6.68
N TRP A 355 24.96 -14.44 5.53
CA TRP A 355 25.78 -13.76 4.51
C TRP A 355 24.97 -12.72 3.73
N LEU A 356 23.72 -13.05 3.35
CA LEU A 356 22.77 -12.11 2.72
C LEU A 356 22.30 -10.98 3.66
N LYS A 357 22.11 -11.27 4.97
CA LYS A 357 21.87 -10.23 5.99
C LYS A 357 23.07 -9.27 6.06
N SER A 358 24.31 -9.75 6.11
CA SER A 358 25.48 -8.86 6.16
C SER A 358 25.66 -8.02 4.89
N PHE A 359 25.38 -8.58 3.71
CA PHE A 359 25.52 -7.86 2.44
C PHE A 359 24.39 -6.82 2.20
N CYS A 360 23.16 -7.12 2.61
CA CYS A 360 22.03 -6.18 2.51
C CYS A 360 22.08 -5.10 3.60
N ILE A 361 22.40 -5.45 4.86
CA ILE A 361 22.41 -4.51 6.00
C ILE A 361 23.50 -3.44 5.83
N LEU A 362 24.71 -3.79 5.37
CA LEU A 362 25.82 -2.83 5.24
C LEU A 362 25.68 -1.78 4.13
N LYS A 363 24.79 -1.98 3.14
CA LYS A 363 24.51 -0.95 2.11
C LYS A 363 23.14 -0.28 2.26
N LEU A 364 22.17 -0.92 2.93
CA LEU A 364 20.87 -0.32 3.24
C LEU A 364 20.89 0.55 4.49
N ASP A 365 21.74 0.28 5.49
CA ASP A 365 21.75 1.10 6.72
C ASP A 365 22.22 2.54 6.46
N ASN A 366 23.27 2.74 5.65
CA ASN A 366 23.77 4.09 5.37
C ASN A 366 22.90 4.92 4.42
N MET A 367 22.04 4.29 3.60
CA MET A 367 21.13 5.00 2.68
C MET A 367 19.70 5.10 3.23
N GLY A 368 19.24 4.11 4.00
CA GLY A 368 17.94 4.08 4.66
C GLY A 368 17.84 5.07 5.83
N LEU A 369 18.93 5.32 6.55
CA LEU A 369 18.97 6.29 7.65
C LEU A 369 18.87 7.76 7.17
N SER A 370 19.27 8.08 5.94
CA SER A 370 19.18 9.44 5.39
C SER A 370 17.82 9.70 4.73
N PHE A 371 17.25 8.74 4.00
CA PHE A 371 15.92 8.89 3.40
C PHE A 371 14.78 8.72 4.40
N GLY A 372 14.93 7.84 5.40
CA GLY A 372 13.97 7.72 6.49
C GLY A 372 13.84 9.00 7.33
N LYS A 373 14.92 9.78 7.48
CA LYS A 373 14.94 11.07 8.19
C LYS A 373 14.32 12.22 7.39
N ILE A 374 14.38 12.17 6.06
CA ILE A 374 13.78 13.20 5.18
C ILE A 374 12.30 12.89 4.93
N PHE A 375 11.95 11.62 4.73
CA PHE A 375 10.57 11.16 4.52
C PHE A 375 9.72 11.28 5.81
N SER A 376 10.30 11.01 6.98
CA SER A 376 9.61 11.23 8.27
C SER A 376 9.39 12.71 8.59
N ARG A 377 10.26 13.61 8.11
CA ARG A 377 10.09 15.06 8.31
C ARG A 377 9.05 15.71 7.38
N LEU A 378 8.78 15.11 6.22
CA LEU A 378 7.85 15.68 5.23
C LEU A 378 6.45 15.05 5.25
N CYS A 379 6.29 13.81 5.76
CA CYS A 379 5.00 13.08 5.71
C CYS A 379 4.66 12.27 6.98
N ALA A 380 5.14 12.63 8.17
CA ALA A 380 4.66 11.98 9.39
C ALA A 380 3.33 12.62 9.85
N LYS A 381 2.21 11.89 9.71
CA LYS A 381 1.05 12.11 10.60
C LYS A 381 1.57 11.95 12.03
N LYS A 382 1.25 12.89 12.91
CA LYS A 382 1.68 12.81 14.30
C LYS A 382 0.73 11.86 15.03
N GLU A 383 1.16 10.61 15.24
CA GLU A 383 0.39 9.65 16.04
C GLU A 383 0.38 10.13 17.49
N MET A 384 -0.82 10.34 18.04
CA MET A 384 -1.00 10.88 19.38
C MET A 384 -1.78 9.88 20.24
N ARG A 385 -1.26 9.56 21.43
CA ARG A 385 -1.94 8.63 22.33
C ARG A 385 -2.90 9.40 23.24
N ILE A 386 -4.20 9.23 23.01
CA ILE A 386 -5.26 9.92 23.76
C ILE A 386 -6.12 8.90 24.50
N LEU A 387 -6.24 8.99 25.82
CA LEU A 387 -7.08 8.11 26.60
C LEU A 387 -8.47 8.73 26.80
N MET A 388 -9.56 8.02 26.49
CA MET A 388 -10.93 8.48 26.77
C MET A 388 -11.54 7.64 27.90
N VAL A 389 -11.87 8.28 29.02
CA VAL A 389 -12.37 7.61 30.22
C VAL A 389 -13.52 8.40 30.84
N GLY A 390 -14.19 7.82 31.81
CA GLY A 390 -15.39 8.39 32.44
C GLY A 390 -16.25 7.28 33.02
N LEU A 391 -17.23 7.65 33.84
CA LEU A 391 -18.14 6.68 34.46
C LEU A 391 -18.96 5.90 33.41
N ASP A 392 -19.54 4.78 33.82
CA ASP A 392 -20.48 4.04 32.99
C ASP A 392 -21.70 4.91 32.63
N ALA A 393 -22.29 4.64 31.47
CA ALA A 393 -23.38 5.43 30.89
C ALA A 393 -23.06 6.91 30.56
N ALA A 394 -21.82 7.41 30.77
CA ALA A 394 -21.44 8.79 30.42
C ALA A 394 -21.48 9.10 28.90
N GLY A 395 -21.55 8.09 28.04
CA GLY A 395 -21.67 8.25 26.58
C GLY A 395 -20.36 8.12 25.78
N LYS A 396 -19.29 7.56 26.38
CA LYS A 396 -17.99 7.33 25.72
C LYS A 396 -18.09 6.56 24.41
N THR A 397 -18.76 5.42 24.44
CA THR A 397 -18.99 4.56 23.26
C THR A 397 -19.77 5.29 22.17
N THR A 398 -20.78 6.08 22.54
CA THR A 398 -21.57 6.88 21.60
C THR A 398 -20.73 7.96 20.92
N ILE A 399 -19.88 8.67 21.68
CA ILE A 399 -18.92 9.64 21.15
C ILE A 399 -17.95 8.95 20.17
N LEU A 400 -17.41 7.79 20.56
CA LEU A 400 -16.49 7.02 19.72
C LEU A 400 -17.11 6.64 18.36
N TYR A 401 -18.33 6.09 18.37
CA TYR A 401 -19.01 5.73 17.13
C TYR A 401 -19.37 6.95 16.27
N LYS A 402 -19.81 8.05 16.90
CA LYS A 402 -20.11 9.29 16.19
C LYS A 402 -18.87 9.83 15.46
N LEU A 403 -17.71 9.78 16.11
CA LEU A 403 -16.45 10.21 15.52
C LEU A 403 -15.92 9.24 14.45
N LYS A 404 -16.22 7.94 14.55
CA LYS A 404 -15.71 6.91 13.63
C LYS A 404 -16.52 6.76 12.35
N LEU A 405 -17.85 6.83 12.43
CA LEU A 405 -18.75 6.43 11.34
C LEU A 405 -19.60 7.56 10.76
N GLY A 406 -19.63 8.74 11.40
CA GLY A 406 -20.50 9.86 10.97
C GLY A 406 -22.00 9.58 11.13
N GLU A 407 -22.40 8.41 11.64
CA GLU A 407 -23.79 7.97 11.80
C GLU A 407 -24.11 7.58 13.26
N ILE A 408 -25.40 7.69 13.62
CA ILE A 408 -25.92 7.43 14.96
C ILE A 408 -26.27 5.93 15.07
N VAL A 409 -25.52 5.18 15.88
CA VAL A 409 -25.89 3.81 16.27
C VAL A 409 -26.36 3.83 17.73
N THR A 410 -27.55 3.29 17.99
CA THR A 410 -28.06 3.08 19.34
C THR A 410 -27.21 2.01 20.04
N THR A 411 -26.42 2.42 21.02
CA THR A 411 -25.49 1.51 21.72
C THR A 411 -26.23 0.65 22.74
N ILE A 412 -26.07 -0.67 22.65
CA ILE A 412 -26.36 -1.64 23.72
C ILE A 412 -25.20 -1.54 24.75
N PRO A 413 -25.44 -1.62 26.08
CA PRO A 413 -24.38 -1.54 27.08
C PRO A 413 -23.26 -2.56 26.78
N THR A 414 -22.04 -2.06 26.60
CA THR A 414 -20.87 -2.85 26.22
C THR A 414 -20.42 -3.75 27.37
N ILE A 415 -20.38 -5.06 27.12
CA ILE A 415 -19.62 -6.01 27.96
C ILE A 415 -18.19 -6.04 27.41
N GLY A 416 -17.28 -5.29 28.02
CA GLY A 416 -15.83 -5.42 27.77
C GLY A 416 -15.11 -4.17 27.25
N PHE A 417 -13.83 -4.38 26.96
CA PHE A 417 -12.79 -3.40 26.62
C PHE A 417 -12.70 -3.18 25.10
N ASN A 418 -12.78 -1.93 24.62
CA ASN A 418 -12.70 -1.61 23.19
C ASN A 418 -11.58 -0.59 22.89
N VAL A 419 -10.74 -0.89 21.90
CA VAL A 419 -9.61 -0.03 21.48
C VAL A 419 -9.80 0.31 20.03
N GLU A 420 -9.98 1.60 19.75
CA GLU A 420 -10.35 2.04 18.42
C GLU A 420 -9.54 3.27 18.03
N THR A 421 -8.95 3.24 16.84
CA THR A 421 -8.21 4.39 16.31
C THR A 421 -9.15 5.26 15.51
N VAL A 422 -9.23 6.54 15.87
CA VAL A 422 -10.01 7.56 15.18
C VAL A 422 -9.02 8.52 14.51
N GLU A 423 -9.27 8.81 13.23
CA GLU A 423 -8.52 9.84 12.51
C GLU A 423 -9.31 11.16 12.54
N TYR A 424 -8.68 12.23 13.01
CA TYR A 424 -9.25 13.57 12.98
C TYR A 424 -8.20 14.58 12.53
N LYS A 425 -8.46 15.28 11.41
CA LYS A 425 -7.50 16.15 10.71
C LYS A 425 -6.19 15.40 10.40
N ASN A 426 -5.04 15.94 10.81
CA ASN A 426 -3.71 15.38 10.55
C ASN A 426 -3.18 14.51 11.72
N ILE A 427 -4.08 14.13 12.63
CA ILE A 427 -3.75 13.41 13.86
C ILE A 427 -4.57 12.12 13.90
N SER A 428 -3.88 11.00 14.07
CA SER A 428 -4.49 9.74 14.47
C SER A 428 -4.42 9.64 15.98
N PHE A 429 -5.55 9.40 16.64
CA PHE A 429 -5.59 9.13 18.07
C PHE A 429 -6.29 7.81 18.37
N THR A 430 -5.66 7.02 19.24
CA THR A 430 -6.21 5.74 19.70
C THR A 430 -7.07 5.98 20.91
N VAL A 431 -8.39 5.88 20.74
CA VAL A 431 -9.37 5.96 21.83
C VAL A 431 -9.47 4.61 22.52
N TRP A 432 -9.33 4.60 23.84
CA TRP A 432 -9.49 3.41 24.65
C TRP A 432 -10.81 3.52 25.42
N ASP A 433 -11.88 2.91 24.92
CA ASP A 433 -13.17 2.88 25.63
C ASP A 433 -13.11 1.76 26.67
N VAL A 434 -12.71 2.13 27.88
CA VAL A 434 -12.74 1.24 29.03
C VAL A 434 -14.06 1.47 29.75
N GLY A 435 -14.86 0.40 29.90
CA GLY A 435 -16.11 0.47 30.63
C GLY A 435 -15.93 1.12 32.02
N GLY A 436 -16.92 1.90 32.45
CA GLY A 436 -16.81 2.72 33.67
C GLY A 436 -17.34 2.08 34.95
N GLN A 437 -17.66 0.78 34.91
CA GLN A 437 -18.17 0.05 36.07
C GLN A 437 -17.07 -0.13 37.13
N ASP A 438 -17.43 -0.06 38.41
CA ASP A 438 -16.49 -0.14 39.56
C ASP A 438 -15.49 -1.30 39.47
N LYS A 439 -15.94 -2.46 38.97
CA LYS A 439 -15.13 -3.69 38.88
C LYS A 439 -13.99 -3.62 37.86
N ILE A 440 -14.03 -2.71 36.89
CA ILE A 440 -13.07 -2.62 35.79
C ILE A 440 -12.22 -1.34 35.80
N ARG A 441 -12.53 -0.37 36.69
CA ARG A 441 -11.73 0.86 36.88
C ARG A 441 -10.26 0.61 37.22
N PRO A 442 -9.87 -0.41 38.02
CA PRO A 442 -8.45 -0.69 38.29
C PRO A 442 -7.62 -0.98 37.03
N LEU A 443 -8.25 -1.46 35.95
CA LEU A 443 -7.57 -1.76 34.69
C LEU A 443 -7.13 -0.50 33.95
N TRP A 444 -7.67 0.68 34.27
CA TRP A 444 -7.33 1.95 33.62
C TRP A 444 -5.83 2.26 33.71
N ARG A 445 -5.19 1.86 34.83
CA ARG A 445 -3.75 2.05 35.09
C ARG A 445 -2.84 1.46 34.03
N HIS A 446 -3.23 0.33 33.43
CA HIS A 446 -2.44 -0.30 32.36
C HIS A 446 -2.37 0.56 31.08
N TYR A 447 -3.20 1.58 30.97
CA TYR A 447 -3.30 2.42 29.76
C TYR A 447 -2.71 3.82 29.93
N PHE A 448 -2.24 4.20 31.13
CA PHE A 448 -1.73 5.55 31.38
C PHE A 448 -0.38 5.82 30.72
N GLN A 449 0.46 4.80 30.57
CA GLN A 449 1.80 4.93 29.98
C GLN A 449 1.75 5.66 28.63
N ASN A 450 2.66 6.62 28.41
CA ASN A 450 2.77 7.38 27.16
C ASN A 450 1.49 8.12 26.70
N THR A 451 0.50 8.33 27.58
CA THR A 451 -0.71 9.09 27.24
C THR A 451 -0.40 10.58 27.20
N GLN A 452 -0.62 11.22 26.06
CA GLN A 452 -0.32 12.64 25.83
C GLN A 452 -1.54 13.54 26.08
N GLY A 453 -2.75 12.99 25.90
CA GLY A 453 -4.02 13.66 26.15
C GLY A 453 -5.00 12.74 26.86
N LEU A 454 -5.80 13.30 27.75
CA LEU A 454 -6.84 12.60 28.49
C LEU A 454 -8.18 13.27 28.19
N ILE A 455 -9.14 12.51 27.69
CA ILE A 455 -10.53 12.94 27.53
C ILE A 455 -11.35 12.32 28.65
N PHE A 456 -11.91 13.12 29.54
CA PHE A 456 -12.78 12.67 30.61
C PHE A 456 -14.24 13.01 30.28
N VAL A 457 -15.09 12.01 30.12
CA VAL A 457 -16.50 12.17 29.73
C VAL A 457 -17.39 12.10 30.96
N VAL A 458 -18.24 13.11 31.12
CA VAL A 458 -19.14 13.27 32.26
C VAL A 458 -20.57 13.33 31.76
N ASP A 459 -21.45 12.55 32.39
CA ASP A 459 -22.88 12.67 32.17
C ASP A 459 -23.40 13.93 32.87
N SER A 460 -23.80 14.94 32.09
CA SER A 460 -24.26 16.21 32.62
C SER A 460 -25.64 16.10 33.28
N ASN A 461 -26.43 15.07 32.94
CA ASN A 461 -27.76 14.87 33.49
C ASN A 461 -27.75 14.01 34.78
N ASP A 462 -26.63 13.37 35.10
CA ASP A 462 -26.44 12.55 36.29
C ASP A 462 -25.82 13.35 37.44
N ARG A 463 -26.69 14.07 38.16
CA ARG A 463 -26.29 14.97 39.26
C ARG A 463 -25.81 14.22 40.50
N ASP A 464 -26.23 12.97 40.70
CA ASP A 464 -25.89 12.18 41.88
C ASP A 464 -24.48 11.59 41.77
N ARG A 465 -24.10 11.10 40.57
CA ARG A 465 -22.79 10.48 40.34
C ARG A 465 -21.69 11.47 39.93
N VAL A 466 -21.97 12.77 39.87
CA VAL A 466 -20.92 13.78 39.58
C VAL A 466 -19.82 13.82 40.64
N VAL A 467 -20.16 13.52 41.90
CA VAL A 467 -19.20 13.44 43.01
C VAL A 467 -18.29 12.23 42.83
N GLU A 468 -18.85 11.10 42.42
CA GLU A 468 -18.09 9.91 42.07
C GLU A 468 -17.16 10.17 40.87
N ALA A 469 -17.65 10.87 39.84
CA ALA A 469 -16.85 11.26 38.68
C ALA A 469 -15.68 12.17 39.06
N LYS A 470 -15.89 13.09 40.02
CA LYS A 470 -14.83 13.91 40.60
C LYS A 470 -13.76 13.04 41.27
N ASP A 471 -14.17 12.15 42.17
CA ASP A 471 -13.23 11.33 42.93
C ASP A 471 -12.38 10.43 42.02
N GLU A 472 -12.99 9.86 40.98
CA GLU A 472 -12.28 9.09 39.95
C GLU A 472 -11.32 9.96 39.12
N LEU A 473 -11.75 11.13 38.67
CA LEU A 473 -10.90 12.05 37.91
C LEU A 473 -9.66 12.42 38.73
N HIS A 474 -9.84 12.87 39.98
CA HIS A 474 -8.71 13.26 40.83
C HIS A 474 -7.81 12.06 41.17
N ARG A 475 -8.37 10.87 41.37
CA ARG A 475 -7.58 9.64 41.56
C ARG A 475 -6.70 9.34 40.36
N MET A 476 -7.24 9.45 39.14
CA MET A 476 -6.48 9.25 37.91
C MET A 476 -5.39 10.30 37.71
N LEU A 477 -5.71 11.58 37.96
CA LEU A 477 -4.77 12.68 37.75
C LEU A 477 -3.58 12.68 38.71
N ASN A 478 -3.68 11.94 39.83
CA ASN A 478 -2.60 11.72 40.79
C ASN A 478 -1.60 10.64 40.36
N GLU A 479 -1.85 9.90 39.29
CA GLU A 479 -0.95 8.85 38.80
C GLU A 479 0.18 9.49 37.98
N ASP A 480 1.43 9.07 38.26
CA ASP A 480 2.64 9.70 37.72
C ASP A 480 2.68 9.65 36.18
N GLU A 481 2.16 8.58 35.57
CA GLU A 481 2.12 8.39 34.12
C GLU A 481 1.24 9.42 33.41
N LEU A 482 0.27 10.01 34.11
CA LEU A 482 -0.63 11.03 33.56
C LEU A 482 -0.19 12.44 33.90
N ARG A 483 0.90 12.66 34.64
CA ARG A 483 1.32 13.99 35.13
C ARG A 483 1.38 15.07 34.04
N ASP A 484 1.89 14.71 32.86
CA ASP A 484 2.10 15.66 31.76
C ASP A 484 0.93 15.74 30.76
N ALA A 485 -0.07 14.85 30.89
CA ALA A 485 -1.18 14.74 29.95
C ALA A 485 -2.10 15.98 29.99
N VAL A 486 -2.47 16.48 28.80
CA VAL A 486 -3.47 17.56 28.66
C VAL A 486 -4.86 16.99 28.90
N LEU A 487 -5.67 17.66 29.73
CA LEU A 487 -7.01 17.20 30.09
C LEU A 487 -8.10 17.91 29.27
N LEU A 488 -8.94 17.17 28.59
CA LEU A 488 -10.20 17.65 28.02
C LEU A 488 -11.35 17.00 28.78
N VAL A 489 -12.28 17.79 29.27
CA VAL A 489 -13.52 17.30 29.90
C VAL A 489 -14.68 17.51 28.94
N PHE A 490 -15.38 16.43 28.60
CA PHE A 490 -16.65 16.51 27.88
C PHE A 490 -17.81 16.49 28.87
N ALA A 491 -18.50 17.63 28.97
CA ALA A 491 -19.80 17.74 29.62
C ALA A 491 -20.88 17.24 28.66
N ASN A 492 -21.09 15.92 28.62
CA ASN A 492 -21.90 15.24 27.63
C ASN A 492 -23.38 15.16 28.06
N LYS A 493 -24.28 14.93 27.09
CA LYS A 493 -25.75 14.87 27.26
C LYS A 493 -26.42 16.21 27.58
N GLN A 494 -25.90 17.28 27.00
CA GLN A 494 -26.48 18.63 27.14
C GLN A 494 -27.88 18.76 26.49
N ASP A 495 -28.31 17.76 25.72
CA ASP A 495 -29.64 17.65 25.15
C ASP A 495 -30.74 17.29 26.17
N LEU A 496 -30.36 16.85 27.38
CA LEU A 496 -31.31 16.43 28.41
C LEU A 496 -31.75 17.60 29.32
N PRO A 497 -33.02 17.62 29.77
CA PRO A 497 -33.63 18.79 30.42
C PRO A 497 -33.02 19.16 31.77
N ASN A 498 -32.33 18.24 32.47
CA ASN A 498 -31.70 18.49 33.76
C ASN A 498 -30.17 18.58 33.68
N ALA A 499 -29.61 18.72 32.48
CA ALA A 499 -28.18 18.76 32.26
C ALA A 499 -27.52 19.95 32.96
N MET A 500 -26.48 19.66 33.75
CA MET A 500 -25.57 20.65 34.31
C MET A 500 -24.80 21.33 33.19
N ASN A 501 -24.71 22.65 33.20
CA ASN A 501 -23.88 23.36 32.23
C ASN A 501 -22.37 23.17 32.54
N ALA A 502 -21.51 23.57 31.61
CA ALA A 502 -20.06 23.41 31.78
C ALA A 502 -19.50 24.14 33.02
N ALA A 503 -20.06 25.30 33.39
CA ALA A 503 -19.61 26.03 34.58
C ALA A 503 -19.93 25.26 35.87
N GLU A 504 -21.15 24.71 35.97
CA GLU A 504 -21.55 23.88 37.11
C GLU A 504 -20.68 22.61 37.22
N ILE A 505 -20.40 21.95 36.10
CA ILE A 505 -19.53 20.75 36.09
C ILE A 505 -18.09 21.12 36.47
N THR A 506 -17.60 22.29 36.05
CA THR A 506 -16.26 22.80 36.42
C THR A 506 -16.11 22.91 37.93
N ASP A 507 -17.11 23.48 38.59
CA ASP A 507 -17.13 23.64 40.04
C ASP A 507 -17.29 22.29 40.77
N ARG A 508 -18.21 21.44 40.30
CA ARG A 508 -18.47 20.11 40.88
C ARG A 508 -17.25 19.19 40.81
N LEU A 509 -16.54 19.18 39.68
CA LEU A 509 -15.30 18.40 39.51
C LEU A 509 -14.08 19.07 40.15
N GLY A 510 -14.20 20.33 40.59
CA GLY A 510 -13.10 21.08 41.18
C GLY A 510 -11.95 21.34 40.20
N LEU A 511 -12.23 21.54 38.91
CA LEU A 511 -11.18 21.75 37.89
C LEU A 511 -10.33 23.00 38.17
N ASN A 512 -10.92 24.01 38.82
CA ASN A 512 -10.22 25.23 39.25
C ASN A 512 -9.05 24.97 40.22
N SER A 513 -9.01 23.81 40.88
CA SER A 513 -7.90 23.39 41.74
C SER A 513 -6.68 22.89 40.95
N LEU A 514 -6.84 22.50 39.68
CA LEU A 514 -5.82 21.90 38.82
C LEU A 514 -4.89 22.95 38.18
N ARG A 515 -4.30 23.85 38.99
CA ARG A 515 -3.52 25.00 38.50
C ARG A 515 -2.25 24.65 37.71
N GLN A 516 -1.70 23.46 37.94
CA GLN A 516 -0.46 22.98 37.32
C GLN A 516 -0.70 22.14 36.04
N ARG A 517 -1.95 22.01 35.61
CA ARG A 517 -2.33 21.16 34.46
C ARG A 517 -3.13 21.99 33.46
N HIS A 518 -2.83 21.82 32.18
CA HIS A 518 -3.64 22.41 31.12
C HIS A 518 -4.92 21.59 30.95
N TRP A 519 -6.06 22.23 31.18
CA TRP A 519 -7.36 21.61 31.05
C TRP A 519 -8.35 22.52 30.30
N TYR A 520 -9.36 21.91 29.67
CA TYR A 520 -10.50 22.59 29.06
C TYR A 520 -11.76 21.74 29.22
N ILE A 521 -12.90 22.40 29.33
CA ILE A 521 -14.21 21.76 29.39
C ILE A 521 -15.04 22.21 28.19
N GLN A 522 -15.71 21.26 27.55
CA GLN A 522 -16.56 21.50 26.40
C GLN A 522 -17.92 20.87 26.64
N SER A 523 -18.98 21.67 26.51
CA SER A 523 -20.36 21.18 26.45
C SER A 523 -20.55 20.37 25.17
N THR A 524 -21.09 19.16 25.29
CA THR A 524 -21.26 18.25 24.16
C THR A 524 -22.57 17.46 24.19
N CYS A 525 -22.99 17.03 23.00
CA CYS A 525 -24.06 16.07 22.81
C CYS A 525 -23.58 14.96 21.87
N ALA A 526 -23.35 13.75 22.41
CA ALA A 526 -22.82 12.63 21.65
C ALA A 526 -23.73 12.19 20.48
N THR A 527 -25.06 12.35 20.61
CA THR A 527 -26.02 11.93 19.59
C THR A 527 -26.05 12.91 18.40
N SER A 528 -26.11 14.22 18.66
CA SER A 528 -26.07 15.25 17.61
C SER A 528 -24.66 15.41 17.03
N GLY A 529 -23.62 15.25 17.86
CA GLY A 529 -22.22 15.52 17.53
C GLY A 529 -21.77 16.94 17.88
N GLU A 530 -22.67 17.77 18.42
CA GLU A 530 -22.39 19.16 18.80
C GLU A 530 -21.33 19.23 19.91
N GLY A 531 -20.36 20.15 19.74
CA GLY A 531 -19.28 20.38 20.71
C GLY A 531 -18.14 19.36 20.68
N LEU A 532 -18.32 18.19 20.02
CA LEU A 532 -17.28 17.15 20.01
C LEU A 532 -16.03 17.61 19.26
N TYR A 533 -16.22 18.20 18.08
CA TYR A 533 -15.12 18.62 17.21
C TYR A 533 -14.36 19.82 17.78
N GLU A 534 -15.08 20.75 18.41
CA GLU A 534 -14.52 21.94 19.07
C GLU A 534 -13.58 21.54 20.22
N GLY A 535 -13.99 20.55 21.04
CA GLY A 535 -13.13 20.03 22.10
C GLY A 535 -11.90 19.28 21.57
N LEU A 536 -12.06 18.48 20.51
CA LEU A 536 -10.94 17.79 19.87
C LEU A 536 -9.95 18.75 19.22
N ASP A 537 -10.45 19.84 18.62
CA ASP A 537 -9.62 20.90 18.05
C ASP A 537 -8.79 21.61 19.12
N TRP A 538 -9.40 21.92 20.26
CA TRP A 538 -8.66 22.47 21.39
C TRP A 538 -7.57 21.51 21.88
N LEU A 539 -7.90 20.23 22.05
CA LEU A 539 -6.98 19.21 22.55
C LEU A 539 -5.78 19.01 21.60
N SER A 540 -6.06 18.90 20.30
CA SER A 540 -5.06 18.79 19.22
C SER A 540 -4.05 19.94 19.26
N ASN A 541 -4.54 21.19 19.35
CA ASN A 541 -3.69 22.38 19.36
C ASN A 541 -2.80 22.44 20.60
N ASN A 542 -3.33 22.07 21.77
CA ASN A 542 -2.61 22.15 23.03
C ASN A 542 -1.58 21.04 23.21
N ILE A 543 -1.84 19.82 22.76
CA ILE A 543 -0.84 18.75 22.81
C ILE A 543 0.29 19.02 21.79
N SER A 544 -0.04 19.57 20.61
CA SER A 544 0.95 19.86 19.57
C SER A 544 2.00 20.89 20.01
N SER A 545 1.60 21.90 20.77
CA SER A 545 2.48 22.95 21.31
C SER A 545 3.57 22.42 22.27
N LYS A 546 3.25 21.39 23.08
CA LYS A 546 4.17 20.78 24.05
C LYS A 546 5.29 19.95 23.42
N THR A 547 5.09 19.40 22.21
CA THR A 547 6.10 18.52 21.58
C THR A 547 7.20 19.28 20.84
N SER A 548 7.02 20.57 20.53
CA SER A 548 8.04 21.37 19.83
C SER A 548 9.18 21.89 20.71
N PHE A 549 9.12 21.67 22.04
CA PHE A 549 10.09 22.19 23.02
C PHE A 549 10.87 21.09 23.77
N LYS A 550 10.95 19.87 23.24
CA LYS A 550 11.83 18.81 23.75
C LYS A 550 12.88 18.41 22.73
#